data_AF-A0A9D7SZM5-F1
#
_entry.id   AF-A0A9D7SZM5-F1
#
_cell.length_a   1.000
_cell.length_b   1.000
_cell.length_c   1.000
_cell.angle_alpha   90.00
_cell.angle_beta   90.00
_cell.angle_gamma   90.00
#
_symmetry.space_group_name_H-M   'P 1'
#
loop_
_entity.id
_entity.type
_entity.pdbx_description
1 polymer ?
#
loop_
_entity_poly.entity_id
_entity_poly.type
_entity_poly.pdbx_seq_one_letter_code
_entity_poly.pdbx_strand_id
1 'polypeptide(L)'
;MNPPCNDYPSVTVDPERPYDGIRELYLYREPELIAAMLRGDRREARSIINHILVHIYSAGEVRLELLKGLLLELVVMMARATVEAGVEQADVLGMHFRHLTELAEIEDDEALAGWLRETFERIFAAMEHQERTDSPPRIARALAYMRDNLDRDITRDEVAHHAGISAGHFSHLLRARTGHSFTELLRTIRIEAACGLLRTTDRPLVEIAAECGFCDQSYFTNVFREHKKTTPRQYREMVSTETLAAVAVP
;
A
#
# COMPACT_ATOMS: atom_id res chain seq x y z
N MET A 1 6.41 21.83 -5.76
CA MET A 1 5.90 21.25 -4.50
C MET A 1 7.13 20.92 -3.67
N ASN A 2 7.38 21.68 -2.60
CA ASN A 2 8.48 21.42 -1.68
C ASN A 2 8.24 20.08 -0.97
N PRO A 3 9.28 19.27 -0.74
CA PRO A 3 9.18 18.12 0.16
C PRO A 3 8.83 18.62 1.59
N PRO A 4 8.21 17.79 2.44
CA PRO A 4 8.02 18.17 3.84
C PRO A 4 9.40 18.45 4.44
N CYS A 5 9.56 19.64 5.02
CA CYS A 5 10.76 20.05 5.74
C CYS A 5 10.92 19.10 6.91
N ASN A 6 11.76 18.09 6.73
CA ASN A 6 12.14 17.18 7.79
C ASN A 6 13.16 17.93 8.64
N ASP A 7 12.69 18.79 9.54
CA ASP A 7 13.50 19.52 10.53
C ASP A 7 14.01 18.54 11.60
N TYR A 8 14.72 17.49 11.18
CA TYR A 8 15.55 16.73 12.09
C TYR A 8 16.87 17.47 12.23
N PRO A 9 17.32 17.76 13.47
CA PRO A 9 18.60 18.41 13.69
C PRO A 9 19.71 17.56 13.04
N SER A 10 20.62 18.21 12.31
CA SER A 10 21.83 17.57 11.80
C SER A 10 22.74 17.25 12.99
N VAL A 11 22.67 16.02 13.49
CA VAL A 11 23.55 15.54 14.57
C VAL A 11 24.80 14.91 13.94
N THR A 12 25.96 15.41 14.34
CA THR A 12 27.26 14.85 13.97
C THR A 12 27.45 13.51 14.68
N VAL A 13 27.44 12.42 13.90
CA VAL A 13 27.69 11.05 14.38
C VAL A 13 29.18 10.87 14.64
N ASP A 14 29.56 10.56 15.87
CA ASP A 14 30.92 10.14 16.20
C ASP A 14 31.20 8.75 15.60
N PRO A 15 32.20 8.60 14.71
CA PRO A 15 32.51 7.32 14.07
C PRO A 15 33.01 6.22 15.02
N GLU A 16 33.44 6.56 16.25
CA GLU A 16 33.89 5.58 17.25
C GLU A 16 32.77 5.19 18.25
N ARG A 17 31.75 6.03 18.41
CA ARG A 17 30.53 5.77 19.21
C ARG A 17 29.30 6.42 18.57
N PRO A 18 28.62 5.74 17.63
CA PRO A 18 27.58 6.37 16.83
C PRO A 18 26.25 6.64 17.57
N TYR A 19 26.09 6.19 18.81
CA TYR A 19 24.86 6.37 19.61
C TYR A 19 25.18 6.54 21.10
N ASP A 20 24.62 7.56 21.76
CA ASP A 20 24.82 7.81 23.20
C ASP A 20 23.86 6.99 24.09
N GLY A 21 22.84 6.33 23.51
CA GLY A 21 21.98 5.40 24.23
C GLY A 21 20.96 4.65 23.38
N ILE A 22 20.37 3.60 23.96
CA ILE A 22 19.33 2.73 23.37
C ILE A 22 18.16 3.53 22.76
N ARG A 23 17.83 4.67 23.36
CA ARG A 23 16.72 5.53 22.92
C ARG A 23 16.99 6.21 21.58
N GLU A 24 18.23 6.61 21.29
CA GLU A 24 18.59 7.19 20.00
C GLU A 24 18.63 6.14 18.90
N LEU A 25 19.18 4.96 19.20
CA LEU A 25 19.15 3.81 18.29
C LEU A 25 17.71 3.50 17.83
N TYR A 26 16.77 3.53 18.76
CA TYR A 26 15.35 3.31 18.48
C TYR A 26 14.75 4.42 17.59
N LEU A 27 14.96 5.70 17.95
CA LEU A 27 14.45 6.86 17.21
C LEU A 27 14.89 6.92 15.74
N TYR A 28 16.09 6.44 15.42
CA TYR A 28 16.62 6.49 14.05
C TYR A 28 16.39 5.19 13.26
N ARG A 29 16.42 4.02 13.91
CA ARG A 29 16.30 2.72 13.21
C ARG A 29 14.86 2.24 13.03
N GLU A 30 13.92 2.64 13.90
CA GLU A 30 12.49 2.34 13.75
C GLU A 30 11.94 2.74 12.36
N PRO A 31 12.06 4.01 11.91
CA PRO A 31 11.48 4.42 10.63
C PRO A 31 12.16 3.72 9.44
N GLU A 32 13.45 3.43 9.53
CA GLU A 32 14.18 2.66 8.50
C GLU A 32 13.64 1.23 8.40
N LEU A 33 13.45 0.57 9.55
CA LEU A 33 12.94 -0.80 9.62
C LEU A 33 11.52 -0.89 9.07
N ILE A 34 10.63 0.01 9.51
CA ILE A 34 9.25 0.07 9.01
C ILE A 34 9.26 0.30 7.48
N ALA A 35 10.07 1.23 7.00
CA ALA A 35 10.13 1.51 5.56
C ALA A 35 10.65 0.31 4.75
N ALA A 36 11.65 -0.42 5.25
CA ALA A 36 12.14 -1.65 4.62
C ALA A 36 11.08 -2.76 4.63
N MET A 37 10.34 -2.91 5.74
CA MET A 37 9.23 -3.86 5.83
C MET A 37 8.10 -3.54 4.84
N LEU A 38 7.68 -2.27 4.76
CA LEU A 38 6.64 -1.84 3.81
C LEU A 38 7.05 -2.03 2.35
N ARG A 39 8.36 -2.02 2.05
CA ARG A 39 8.90 -2.32 0.72
C ARG A 39 9.10 -3.82 0.46
N GLY A 40 8.90 -4.67 1.47
CA GLY A 40 9.23 -6.10 1.40
C GLY A 40 10.73 -6.38 1.27
N ASP A 41 11.61 -5.41 1.58
CA ASP A 41 13.05 -5.61 1.51
C ASP A 41 13.57 -6.36 2.73
N ARG A 42 13.44 -7.70 2.66
CA ARG A 42 13.87 -8.63 3.71
C ARG A 42 15.36 -8.51 4.04
N ARG A 43 16.20 -8.16 3.05
CA ARG A 43 17.65 -8.05 3.26
C ARG A 43 17.99 -6.80 4.04
N GLU A 44 17.41 -5.67 3.65
CA GLU A 44 17.58 -4.39 4.33
C GLU A 44 17.05 -4.46 5.76
N ALA A 45 15.83 -4.97 5.95
CA ALA A 45 15.21 -5.11 7.27
C ALA A 45 16.03 -6.02 8.21
N ARG A 46 16.56 -7.14 7.69
CA ARG A 46 17.47 -8.02 8.46
C ARG A 46 18.76 -7.31 8.84
N SER A 47 19.34 -6.52 7.94
CA SER A 47 20.55 -5.75 8.23
C SER A 47 20.34 -4.74 9.36
N ILE A 48 19.18 -4.06 9.36
CA ILE A 48 18.81 -3.10 10.40
C ILE A 48 18.66 -3.79 11.76
N ILE A 49 17.97 -4.94 11.82
CA ILE A 49 17.82 -5.72 13.06
C ILE A 49 19.17 -6.19 13.59
N ASN A 50 20.04 -6.69 12.72
CA ASN A 50 21.38 -7.12 13.12
C ASN A 50 22.19 -5.94 13.71
N HIS A 51 22.11 -4.75 13.11
CA HIS A 51 22.74 -3.56 13.67
C HIS A 51 22.15 -3.19 15.04
N ILE A 52 20.82 -3.24 15.19
CA ILE A 52 20.15 -2.99 16.47
C ILE A 52 20.66 -3.97 17.53
N LEU A 53 20.67 -5.28 17.24
CA LEU A 53 21.17 -6.30 18.15
C LEU A 53 22.63 -6.06 18.56
N VAL A 54 23.52 -5.78 17.60
CA VAL A 54 24.93 -5.50 17.88
C VAL A 54 25.07 -4.29 18.80
N HIS A 55 24.33 -3.21 18.56
CA HIS A 55 24.36 -2.04 19.43
C HIS A 55 23.86 -2.34 20.84
N ILE A 56 22.77 -3.09 20.97
CA ILE A 56 22.24 -3.42 22.29
C ILE A 56 23.18 -4.35 23.07
N TYR A 57 23.78 -5.35 22.42
CA TYR A 57 24.76 -6.23 23.06
C TYR A 57 26.08 -5.53 23.40
N SER A 58 26.53 -4.61 22.54
CA SER A 58 27.76 -3.83 22.78
C SER A 58 27.66 -2.83 23.93
N ALA A 59 26.44 -2.50 24.38
CA ALA A 59 26.20 -1.59 25.50
C ALA A 59 26.53 -2.19 26.88
N GLY A 60 27.02 -3.44 26.95
CA GLY A 60 27.84 -3.98 28.04
C GLY A 60 27.17 -4.28 29.39
N GLU A 61 26.06 -3.62 29.73
CA GLU A 61 25.42 -3.75 31.06
C GLU A 61 23.87 -3.80 31.01
N VAL A 62 23.27 -4.08 29.86
CA VAL A 62 21.80 -4.10 29.75
C VAL A 62 21.25 -5.37 30.43
N ARG A 63 20.48 -5.19 31.50
CA ARG A 63 19.73 -6.27 32.15
C ARG A 63 18.82 -6.95 31.11
N LEU A 64 18.82 -8.28 31.05
CA LEU A 64 18.02 -9.08 30.10
C LEU A 64 16.56 -8.62 30.00
N GLU A 65 15.94 -8.21 31.10
CA GLU A 65 14.57 -7.70 31.15
C GLU A 65 14.37 -6.39 30.36
N LEU A 66 15.36 -5.50 30.34
CA LEU A 66 15.32 -4.29 29.51
C LEU A 66 15.46 -4.66 28.03
N LEU A 67 16.29 -5.66 27.71
CA LEU A 67 16.45 -6.16 26.35
C LEU A 67 15.14 -6.78 25.82
N LYS A 68 14.48 -7.59 26.64
CA LYS A 68 13.16 -8.15 26.33
C LYS A 68 12.14 -7.04 26.05
N GLY A 69 12.09 -5.99 26.87
CA GLY A 69 11.19 -4.85 26.67
C GLY A 69 11.39 -4.16 25.31
N LEU A 70 12.64 -3.87 24.93
CA LEU A 70 12.96 -3.22 23.66
C LEU A 70 12.64 -4.10 22.45
N LEU A 71 12.90 -5.40 22.55
CA LEU A 71 12.60 -6.34 21.49
C LEU A 71 11.10 -6.56 21.33
N LEU A 72 10.35 -6.53 22.43
CA LEU A 72 8.90 -6.56 22.38
C LEU A 72 8.35 -5.33 21.65
N GLU A 73 8.86 -4.13 21.95
CA GLU A 73 8.49 -2.91 21.22
C GLU A 73 8.78 -3.04 19.72
N LEU A 74 9.96 -3.55 19.36
CA LEU A 74 10.33 -3.81 17.97
C LEU A 74 9.37 -4.80 17.30
N VAL A 75 9.02 -5.92 17.97
CA VAL A 75 8.07 -6.91 17.44
C VAL A 75 6.68 -6.32 17.27
N VAL A 76 6.19 -5.56 18.24
CA VAL A 76 4.89 -4.88 18.14
C VAL A 76 4.88 -3.87 16.99
N MET A 77 5.98 -3.14 16.76
CA MET A 77 6.08 -2.24 15.61
C MET A 77 6.12 -2.97 14.28
N MET A 78 6.91 -4.04 14.17
CA MET A 78 6.97 -4.88 12.97
C MET A 78 5.59 -5.44 12.65
N ALA A 79 4.88 -5.91 13.67
CA ALA A 79 3.54 -6.43 13.55
C ALA A 79 2.48 -5.33 13.25
N ARG A 80 2.65 -4.11 13.73
CA ARG A 80 1.82 -2.96 13.30
C ARG A 80 2.08 -2.61 11.83
N ALA A 81 3.34 -2.64 11.39
CA ALA A 81 3.71 -2.43 10.01
C ALA A 81 3.09 -3.48 9.07
N THR A 82 2.86 -4.71 9.54
CA THR A 82 2.12 -5.71 8.75
C THR A 82 0.64 -5.40 8.61
N VAL A 83 0.00 -4.82 9.63
CA VAL A 83 -1.38 -4.30 9.53
C VAL A 83 -1.46 -3.15 8.54
N GLU A 84 -0.48 -2.24 8.55
CA GLU A 84 -0.37 -1.16 7.55
C GLU A 84 -0.13 -1.73 6.14
N ALA A 85 0.64 -2.80 6.05
CA ALA A 85 0.81 -3.60 4.84
C ALA A 85 -0.39 -4.52 4.54
N GLY A 86 -1.49 -4.45 5.29
CA GLY A 86 -2.77 -5.10 5.01
C GLY A 86 -3.01 -6.52 5.54
N VAL A 87 -2.17 -7.01 6.44
CA VAL A 87 -2.43 -8.27 7.18
C VAL A 87 -3.62 -8.09 8.12
N GLU A 88 -4.49 -9.09 8.24
CA GLU A 88 -5.68 -9.03 9.09
C GLU A 88 -5.31 -8.87 10.58
N GLN A 89 -6.01 -7.95 11.24
CA GLN A 89 -5.71 -7.57 12.63
C GLN A 89 -5.85 -8.76 13.61
N ALA A 90 -6.74 -9.71 13.36
CA ALA A 90 -6.94 -10.89 14.22
C ALA A 90 -5.72 -11.82 14.21
N ASP A 91 -5.11 -12.02 13.04
CA ASP A 91 -3.89 -12.83 12.90
C ASP A 91 -2.71 -12.17 13.63
N VAL A 92 -2.62 -10.84 13.52
CA VAL A 92 -1.60 -10.03 14.21
C VAL A 92 -1.73 -10.11 15.72
N LEU A 93 -2.96 -10.02 16.26
CA LEU A 93 -3.21 -10.17 17.69
C LEU A 93 -2.84 -11.58 18.21
N GLY A 94 -3.13 -12.63 17.43
CA GLY A 94 -2.73 -14.00 17.75
C GLY A 94 -1.19 -14.16 17.77
N MET A 95 -0.49 -13.52 16.84
CA MET A 95 0.97 -13.46 16.83
C MET A 95 1.53 -12.74 18.06
N HIS A 96 0.97 -11.59 18.45
CA HIS A 96 1.40 -10.85 19.64
C HIS A 96 1.36 -11.67 20.93
N PHE A 97 0.26 -12.40 21.17
CA PHE A 97 0.12 -13.21 22.38
C PHE A 97 1.18 -14.33 22.46
N ARG A 98 1.45 -14.96 21.32
CA ARG A 98 2.49 -16.00 21.22
C ARG A 98 3.88 -15.41 21.52
N HIS A 99 4.21 -14.27 20.91
CA HIS A 99 5.50 -13.59 21.12
C HIS A 99 5.72 -13.21 22.59
N LEU A 100 4.70 -12.73 23.28
CA LEU A 100 4.79 -12.40 24.71
C LEU A 100 5.12 -13.62 25.57
N THR A 101 4.52 -14.77 25.25
CA THR A 101 4.72 -16.01 26.01
C THR A 101 6.11 -16.57 25.76
N GLU A 102 6.54 -16.65 24.49
CA GLU A 102 7.89 -17.11 24.11
C GLU A 102 8.98 -16.22 24.74
N LEU A 103 8.82 -14.90 24.69
CA LEU A 103 9.79 -13.94 25.21
C LEU A 103 9.97 -14.02 26.73
N ALA A 104 8.90 -14.34 27.47
CA ALA A 104 8.93 -14.45 28.92
C ALA A 104 9.83 -15.61 29.38
N GLU A 105 9.87 -16.71 28.62
CA GLU A 105 10.62 -17.94 28.93
C GLU A 105 12.12 -17.86 28.62
N ILE A 106 12.58 -16.79 27.97
CA ILE A 106 13.98 -16.64 27.56
C ILE A 106 14.85 -16.22 28.74
N GLU A 107 15.95 -16.93 29.00
CA GLU A 107 16.81 -16.71 30.17
C GLU A 107 18.21 -16.19 29.81
N ASP A 108 18.58 -16.20 28.53
CA ASP A 108 19.89 -15.79 28.05
C ASP A 108 19.81 -14.97 26.74
N ASP A 109 20.91 -14.29 26.42
CA ASP A 109 21.06 -13.41 25.26
C ASP A 109 21.12 -14.16 23.93
N GLU A 110 21.73 -15.34 23.89
CA GLU A 110 21.80 -16.16 22.68
C GLU A 110 20.40 -16.60 22.23
N ALA A 111 19.60 -17.13 23.17
CA ALA A 111 18.21 -17.50 22.95
C ALA A 111 17.35 -16.30 22.54
N LEU A 112 17.62 -15.12 23.11
CA LEU A 112 16.90 -13.89 22.78
C LEU A 112 17.18 -13.40 21.35
N ALA A 113 18.44 -13.44 20.91
CA ALA A 113 18.81 -13.12 19.54
C ALA A 113 18.20 -14.13 18.54
N GLY A 114 18.24 -15.42 18.89
CA GLY A 114 17.63 -16.50 18.11
C GLY A 114 16.13 -16.27 17.93
N TRP A 115 15.43 -16.00 19.02
CA TRP A 115 14.00 -15.73 19.02
C TRP A 115 13.61 -14.51 18.16
N LEU A 116 14.36 -13.40 18.26
CA LEU A 116 14.08 -12.22 17.46
C LEU A 116 14.21 -12.51 15.96
N ARG A 117 15.29 -13.21 15.58
CA ARG A 117 15.53 -13.60 14.19
C ARG A 117 14.38 -14.47 13.68
N GLU A 118 13.99 -15.50 14.42
CA GLU A 118 12.88 -16.38 14.02
C GLU A 118 11.55 -15.63 13.92
N THR A 119 11.28 -14.74 14.87
CA THR A 119 10.08 -13.89 14.85
C THR A 119 10.04 -13.00 13.62
N PHE A 120 11.17 -12.36 13.29
CA PHE A 120 11.30 -11.58 12.06
C PHE A 120 11.03 -12.41 10.80
N GLU A 121 11.62 -13.60 10.69
CA GLU A 121 11.40 -14.46 9.52
C GLU A 121 9.94 -14.92 9.40
N ARG A 122 9.25 -15.18 10.53
CA ARG A 122 7.82 -15.51 10.54
C ARG A 122 6.95 -14.34 10.07
N ILE A 123 7.25 -13.13 10.53
CA ILE A 123 6.55 -11.91 10.11
C ILE A 123 6.71 -11.70 8.59
N PHE A 124 7.93 -11.81 8.07
CA PHE A 124 8.19 -11.69 6.63
C PHE A 124 7.50 -12.79 5.81
N ALA A 125 7.53 -14.04 6.28
CA ALA A 125 6.84 -15.14 5.61
C ALA A 125 5.32 -14.92 5.56
N ALA A 126 4.73 -14.37 6.62
CA ALA A 126 3.31 -14.02 6.63
C ALA A 126 2.98 -12.91 5.61
N MET A 127 3.83 -11.89 5.50
CA MET A 127 3.68 -10.83 4.50
C MET A 127 3.79 -11.36 3.07
N GLU A 128 4.82 -12.16 2.78
CA GLU A 128 5.04 -12.78 1.45
C GLU A 128 3.89 -13.72 1.06
N HIS A 129 3.35 -14.48 2.02
CA HIS A 129 2.20 -15.36 1.80
C HIS A 129 0.94 -14.55 1.50
N GLN A 130 0.69 -13.47 2.24
CA GLN A 130 -0.47 -12.60 2.01
C GLN A 130 -0.43 -11.98 0.62
N GLU A 131 0.70 -11.39 0.21
CA GLU A 131 0.87 -10.83 -1.14
C GLU A 131 0.57 -11.84 -2.24
N ARG A 132 1.04 -13.08 -2.10
CA ARG A 132 0.82 -14.14 -3.09
C ARG A 132 -0.64 -14.60 -3.16
N THR A 133 -1.32 -14.67 -2.02
CA THR A 133 -2.67 -15.22 -1.92
C THR A 133 -3.73 -14.18 -2.28
N ASP A 134 -3.47 -12.89 -2.02
CA ASP A 134 -4.45 -11.82 -2.16
C ASP A 134 -4.47 -11.14 -3.53
N SER A 135 -3.34 -11.13 -4.24
CA SER A 135 -3.16 -10.09 -5.26
C SER A 135 -4.01 -10.24 -6.55
N PRO A 136 -4.19 -11.43 -7.18
CA PRO A 136 -5.02 -11.51 -8.38
C PRO A 136 -6.54 -11.47 -8.13
N PRO A 137 -7.13 -12.27 -7.20
CA PRO A 137 -8.58 -12.31 -7.04
C PRO A 137 -9.17 -11.04 -6.43
N ARG A 138 -8.46 -10.41 -5.48
CA ARG A 138 -9.01 -9.25 -4.74
C ARG A 138 -8.98 -7.96 -5.57
N ILE A 139 -7.91 -7.72 -6.34
CA ILE A 139 -7.89 -6.60 -7.30
C ILE A 139 -8.91 -6.82 -8.41
N ALA A 140 -9.07 -8.04 -8.92
CA ALA A 140 -10.13 -8.32 -9.88
C ALA A 140 -11.52 -8.01 -9.31
N ARG A 141 -11.79 -8.39 -8.05
CA ARG A 141 -13.05 -8.06 -7.35
C ARG A 141 -13.24 -6.56 -7.15
N ALA A 142 -12.18 -5.83 -6.78
CA ALA A 142 -12.20 -4.37 -6.68
C ALA A 142 -12.53 -3.71 -8.04
N LEU A 143 -11.88 -4.15 -9.12
CA LEU A 143 -12.12 -3.62 -10.48
C LEU A 143 -13.53 -3.94 -10.98
N ALA A 144 -14.05 -5.14 -10.68
CA ALA A 144 -15.44 -5.50 -10.97
C ALA A 144 -16.40 -4.55 -10.24
N TYR A 145 -16.21 -4.38 -8.92
CA TYR A 145 -17.02 -3.45 -8.14
C TYR A 145 -16.99 -2.02 -8.68
N MET A 146 -15.82 -1.52 -9.08
CA MET A 146 -15.69 -0.20 -9.69
C MET A 146 -16.48 -0.07 -11.00
N ARG A 147 -16.47 -1.12 -11.85
CA ARG A 147 -17.20 -1.15 -13.12
C ARG A 147 -18.71 -1.24 -12.92
N ASP A 148 -19.14 -1.97 -11.90
CA ASP A 148 -20.55 -2.19 -11.60
C ASP A 148 -21.21 -0.98 -10.90
N ASN A 149 -20.42 -0.02 -10.39
CA ASN A 149 -20.90 1.13 -9.63
C ASN A 149 -20.37 2.47 -10.18
N LEU A 150 -20.24 2.59 -11.51
CA LEU A 150 -19.68 3.81 -12.14
C LEU A 150 -20.55 5.05 -11.94
N ASP A 151 -21.86 4.87 -11.85
CA ASP A 151 -22.92 5.88 -11.72
C ASP A 151 -22.96 6.55 -10.33
N ARG A 152 -22.27 5.96 -9.35
CA ARG A 152 -22.23 6.43 -7.96
C ARG A 152 -20.87 7.02 -7.61
N ASP A 153 -20.86 7.90 -6.61
CA ASP A 153 -19.62 8.38 -6.01
C ASP A 153 -19.05 7.33 -5.05
N ILE A 154 -18.31 6.36 -5.60
CA ILE A 154 -17.67 5.30 -4.83
C ILE A 154 -16.33 5.78 -4.26
N THR A 155 -16.08 5.44 -3.01
CA THR A 155 -14.83 5.79 -2.33
C THR A 155 -13.84 4.64 -2.37
N ARG A 156 -12.54 4.97 -2.26
CA ARG A 156 -11.48 3.97 -2.13
C ARG A 156 -11.77 2.97 -1.00
N ASP A 157 -12.20 3.47 0.15
CA ASP A 157 -12.45 2.68 1.35
C ASP A 157 -13.61 1.70 1.15
N GLU A 158 -14.67 2.13 0.45
CA GLU A 158 -15.78 1.26 0.06
C GLU A 158 -15.34 0.13 -0.87
N VAL A 159 -14.55 0.45 -1.92
CA VAL A 159 -14.04 -0.56 -2.86
C VAL A 159 -13.09 -1.54 -2.17
N ALA A 160 -12.22 -1.03 -1.30
CA ALA A 160 -11.30 -1.85 -0.53
C ALA A 160 -12.05 -2.81 0.41
N HIS A 161 -13.05 -2.29 1.13
CA HIS A 161 -13.92 -3.10 1.99
C HIS A 161 -14.66 -4.18 1.19
N HIS A 162 -15.22 -3.82 0.03
CA HIS A 162 -15.86 -4.79 -0.86
C HIS A 162 -14.87 -5.83 -1.38
N ALA A 163 -13.60 -5.50 -1.57
CA ALA A 163 -12.54 -6.44 -1.95
C ALA A 163 -11.96 -7.25 -0.77
N GLY A 164 -12.39 -6.98 0.47
CA GLY A 164 -11.94 -7.65 1.68
C GLY A 164 -10.54 -7.24 2.12
N ILE A 165 -10.08 -6.02 1.78
CA ILE A 165 -8.75 -5.51 2.14
C ILE A 165 -8.84 -4.12 2.75
N SER A 166 -7.83 -3.74 3.54
CA SER A 166 -7.73 -2.38 4.06
C SER A 166 -7.54 -1.37 2.92
N ALA A 167 -8.00 -0.14 3.12
CA ALA A 167 -7.89 0.91 2.11
C ALA A 167 -6.44 1.29 1.78
N GLY A 168 -5.53 1.20 2.78
CA GLY A 168 -4.09 1.39 2.60
C GLY A 168 -3.47 0.31 1.71
N HIS A 169 -3.74 -0.96 2.02
CA HIS A 169 -3.29 -2.09 1.22
C HIS A 169 -3.83 -2.01 -0.21
N PHE A 170 -5.11 -1.69 -0.39
CA PHE A 170 -5.70 -1.50 -1.70
C PHE A 170 -4.98 -0.42 -2.51
N SER A 171 -4.73 0.76 -1.92
CA SER A 171 -3.97 1.83 -2.59
C SER A 171 -2.58 1.38 -3.03
N HIS A 172 -1.86 0.67 -2.16
CA HIS A 172 -0.52 0.17 -2.45
C HIS A 172 -0.55 -0.86 -3.58
N LEU A 173 -1.39 -1.88 -3.45
CA LEU A 173 -1.54 -2.98 -4.41
C LEU A 173 -2.02 -2.48 -5.77
N LEU A 174 -2.97 -1.55 -5.79
CA LEU A 174 -3.48 -0.96 -7.02
C LEU A 174 -2.39 -0.19 -7.77
N ARG A 175 -1.61 0.65 -7.08
CA ARG A 175 -0.49 1.37 -7.69
C ARG A 175 0.60 0.43 -8.18
N ALA A 176 0.97 -0.58 -7.39
CA ALA A 176 1.99 -1.55 -7.77
C ALA A 176 1.58 -2.35 -9.03
N ARG A 177 0.29 -2.65 -9.17
CA ARG A 177 -0.26 -3.43 -10.30
C ARG A 177 -0.54 -2.61 -11.54
N THR A 178 -1.07 -1.40 -11.38
CA THR A 178 -1.63 -0.60 -12.49
C THR A 178 -0.80 0.65 -12.81
N GLY A 179 0.09 1.07 -11.90
CA GLY A 179 0.78 2.36 -11.99
C GLY A 179 -0.10 3.57 -11.63
N HIS A 180 -1.39 3.37 -11.33
CA HIS A 180 -2.36 4.43 -11.12
C HIS A 180 -2.95 4.42 -9.71
N SER A 181 -3.33 5.59 -9.22
CA SER A 181 -4.15 5.73 -8.01
C SER A 181 -5.60 5.31 -8.26
N PHE A 182 -6.35 5.10 -7.18
CA PHE A 182 -7.79 4.78 -7.25
C PHE A 182 -8.57 5.80 -8.09
N THR A 183 -8.37 7.09 -7.82
CA THR A 183 -9.12 8.17 -8.49
C THR A 183 -8.79 8.26 -9.98
N GLU A 184 -7.52 8.07 -10.36
CA GLU A 184 -7.10 8.03 -11.76
C GLU A 184 -7.73 6.85 -12.49
N LEU A 185 -7.67 5.67 -11.87
CA LEU A 185 -8.22 4.46 -12.46
C LEU A 185 -9.74 4.52 -12.61
N LEU A 186 -10.46 5.05 -11.60
CA LEU A 186 -11.90 5.25 -11.68
C LEU A 186 -12.27 6.18 -12.85
N ARG A 187 -11.52 7.27 -13.03
CA ARG A 187 -11.71 8.17 -14.19
C ARG A 187 -11.47 7.45 -15.51
N THR A 188 -10.42 6.63 -15.60
CA THR A 188 -10.13 5.84 -16.81
C THR A 188 -11.29 4.91 -17.14
N ILE A 189 -11.78 4.14 -16.16
CA ILE A 189 -12.91 3.21 -16.36
C ILE A 189 -14.18 3.97 -16.79
N ARG A 190 -14.48 5.11 -16.16
CA ARG A 190 -15.63 5.96 -16.54
C ARG A 190 -15.52 6.50 -17.96
N ILE A 191 -14.33 6.92 -18.39
CA ILE A 191 -14.10 7.38 -19.77
C ILE A 191 -14.21 6.24 -20.78
N GLU A 192 -13.73 5.04 -20.43
CA GLU A 192 -13.88 3.86 -21.30
C GLU A 192 -15.34 3.45 -21.48
N ALA A 193 -16.14 3.49 -20.40
CA ALA A 193 -17.59 3.28 -20.47
C ALA A 193 -18.27 4.34 -21.34
N ALA A 194 -17.92 5.61 -21.16
CA ALA A 194 -18.44 6.71 -21.99
C ALA A 194 -18.09 6.52 -23.47
N CYS A 195 -16.87 6.08 -23.80
CA CYS A 195 -16.50 5.73 -25.17
C CYS A 195 -17.39 4.62 -25.75
N GLY A 196 -17.77 3.62 -24.95
CA GLY A 196 -18.72 2.58 -25.34
C GLY A 196 -20.08 3.16 -25.73
N LEU A 197 -20.64 4.03 -24.88
CA LEU A 197 -21.92 4.70 -25.13
C LEU A 197 -21.86 5.63 -26.34
N LEU A 198 -20.76 6.37 -26.52
CA LEU A 198 -20.56 7.26 -27.67
C LEU A 198 -20.44 6.52 -29.00
N ARG A 199 -19.97 5.26 -29.00
CA ARG A 199 -19.90 4.41 -30.20
C ARG A 199 -21.23 3.77 -30.57
N THR A 200 -22.08 3.54 -29.59
CA THR A 200 -23.26 2.66 -29.74
C THR A 200 -24.58 3.41 -29.66
N THR A 201 -24.58 4.68 -29.26
CA THR A 201 -25.80 5.47 -29.04
C THR A 201 -25.63 6.92 -29.49
N ASP A 202 -26.76 7.57 -29.81
CA ASP A 202 -26.83 9.01 -30.12
C ASP A 202 -27.23 9.87 -28.91
N ARG A 203 -27.20 9.30 -27.70
CA ARG A 203 -27.71 9.96 -26.49
C ARG A 203 -27.01 11.30 -26.22
N PRO A 204 -27.71 12.27 -25.60
CA PRO A 204 -27.10 13.54 -25.22
C PRO A 204 -25.86 13.37 -24.33
N LEU A 205 -24.85 14.22 -24.52
CA LEU A 205 -23.60 14.14 -23.74
C LEU A 205 -23.82 14.30 -22.23
N VAL A 206 -24.82 15.09 -21.82
CA VAL A 206 -25.21 15.25 -20.42
C VAL A 206 -25.70 13.95 -19.80
N GLU A 207 -26.47 13.14 -20.55
CA GLU A 207 -26.96 11.85 -20.08
C GLU A 207 -25.82 10.83 -19.97
N ILE A 208 -24.93 10.79 -20.96
CA ILE A 208 -23.75 9.92 -20.95
C ILE A 208 -22.84 10.28 -19.77
N ALA A 209 -22.65 11.57 -19.51
CA ALA A 209 -21.87 12.04 -18.37
C ALA A 209 -22.47 11.55 -17.05
N ALA A 210 -23.79 11.72 -16.86
CA ALA A 210 -24.49 11.29 -15.65
C ALA A 210 -24.42 9.77 -15.44
N GLU A 211 -24.64 8.98 -16.50
CA GLU A 211 -24.59 7.51 -16.42
C GLU A 211 -23.20 6.97 -16.12
N CYS A 212 -22.16 7.65 -16.57
CA CYS A 212 -20.78 7.33 -16.22
C CYS A 212 -20.34 7.96 -14.88
N GLY A 213 -21.25 8.54 -14.10
CA GLY A 213 -20.99 9.09 -12.76
C GLY A 213 -20.17 10.38 -12.75
N PHE A 214 -20.25 11.19 -13.81
CA PHE A 214 -19.74 12.56 -13.78
C PHE A 214 -20.82 13.51 -13.26
N CYS A 215 -20.43 14.41 -12.36
CA CYS A 215 -21.33 15.40 -11.77
C CYS A 215 -21.93 16.38 -12.79
N ASP A 216 -21.19 16.68 -13.86
CA ASP A 216 -21.64 17.57 -14.92
C ASP A 216 -20.89 17.32 -16.25
N GLN A 217 -21.49 17.80 -17.35
CA GLN A 217 -20.96 17.65 -18.70
C GLN A 217 -19.64 18.41 -18.93
N SER A 218 -19.42 19.55 -18.26
CA SER A 218 -18.21 20.36 -18.44
C SER A 218 -17.00 19.64 -17.85
N TYR A 219 -17.14 19.11 -16.62
CA TYR A 219 -16.13 18.29 -15.99
C TYR A 219 -15.84 17.03 -16.80
N PHE A 220 -16.89 16.30 -17.22
CA PHE A 220 -16.76 15.16 -18.12
C PHE A 220 -15.96 15.49 -19.39
N THR A 221 -16.30 16.58 -20.07
CA THR A 221 -15.62 16.99 -21.32
C THR A 221 -14.14 17.27 -21.09
N ASN A 222 -13.79 17.91 -19.97
CA ASN A 222 -12.40 18.19 -19.61
C ASN A 222 -11.62 16.89 -19.35
N VAL A 223 -12.16 15.99 -18.52
CA VAL A 223 -11.52 14.70 -18.21
C VAL A 223 -11.40 13.83 -19.47
N PHE A 224 -12.44 13.79 -20.31
CA PHE A 224 -12.41 13.05 -21.56
C PHE A 224 -11.32 13.56 -22.50
N ARG A 225 -11.20 14.89 -22.64
CA ARG A 225 -10.15 15.50 -23.46
C ARG A 225 -8.76 15.25 -22.91
N GLU A 226 -8.58 15.26 -21.59
CA GLU A 226 -7.32 14.91 -20.96
C GLU A 226 -6.89 13.47 -21.30
N HIS A 227 -7.84 12.52 -21.23
CA HIS A 227 -7.58 11.10 -21.48
C HIS A 227 -7.48 10.73 -22.97
N LYS A 228 -8.39 11.21 -23.82
CA LYS A 228 -8.48 10.82 -25.25
C LYS A 228 -7.87 11.83 -26.21
N LYS A 229 -7.42 12.99 -25.71
CA LYS A 229 -6.85 14.10 -26.51
C LYS A 229 -7.82 14.71 -27.53
N THR A 230 -9.11 14.38 -27.43
CA THR A 230 -10.20 14.88 -28.27
C THR A 230 -11.45 15.11 -27.41
N THR A 231 -12.41 15.91 -27.88
CA THR A 231 -13.68 16.09 -27.14
C THR A 231 -14.63 14.90 -27.34
N PRO A 232 -15.58 14.65 -26.42
CA PRO A 232 -16.58 13.59 -26.59
C PRO A 232 -17.36 13.68 -27.90
N ARG A 233 -17.68 14.91 -28.34
CA ARG A 233 -18.39 15.17 -29.60
C ARG A 233 -17.54 14.80 -30.81
N GLN A 234 -16.30 15.28 -30.87
CA GLN A 234 -15.36 14.93 -31.94
C GLN A 234 -15.09 13.43 -31.97
N TYR A 235 -14.95 12.80 -30.80
CA TYR A 235 -14.80 11.36 -30.70
C TYR A 235 -15.97 10.62 -31.36
N ARG A 236 -17.22 11.02 -31.06
CA ARG A 236 -18.44 10.46 -31.67
C ARG A 236 -18.42 10.60 -33.19
N GLU A 237 -18.12 11.80 -33.71
CA GLU A 237 -18.07 12.05 -35.15
C GLU A 237 -17.02 11.16 -35.85
N MET A 238 -15.87 10.93 -35.21
CA MET A 238 -14.82 10.03 -35.72
C MET A 238 -15.30 8.57 -35.80
N VAL A 239 -15.87 8.03 -34.72
CA VAL A 239 -16.30 6.61 -34.68
C VAL A 239 -17.54 6.34 -35.55
N SER A 240 -18.44 7.31 -35.69
CA SER A 240 -19.56 7.21 -36.65
C SER A 240 -19.05 7.12 -38.09
N THR A 241 -18.00 7.88 -38.43
CA THR A 241 -17.39 7.86 -39.77
C THR A 241 -16.65 6.55 -40.04
N GLU A 242 -15.92 6.00 -39.06
CA GLU A 242 -15.27 4.68 -39.18
C GLU A 242 -16.28 3.54 -39.34
N THR A 243 -17.41 3.59 -38.62
CA THR A 243 -18.47 2.56 -38.71
C THR A 243 -19.14 2.59 -40.10
N LEU A 244 -19.39 3.78 -40.66
CA LEU A 244 -19.92 3.94 -42.02
C LEU A 244 -18.93 3.47 -43.09
N ALA A 245 -17.62 3.69 -42.89
CA ALA A 245 -16.58 3.22 -43.80
C ALA A 245 -16.42 1.68 -43.76
N ALA A 246 -16.56 1.05 -42.59
CA ALA A 246 -16.46 -0.40 -42.43
C ALA A 246 -17.66 -1.18 -43.01
N VAL A 247 -18.85 -0.58 -43.05
CA VAL A 247 -20.06 -1.16 -43.68
C VAL A 247 -20.07 -0.95 -45.21
N ALA A 248 -19.28 0.00 -45.72
CA ALA A 248 -19.21 0.34 -47.14
C ALA A 248 -18.12 -0.43 -47.93
N VAL A 249 -17.44 -1.40 -47.33
CA VAL A 249 -16.52 -2.31 -48.04
C VAL A 249 -17.33 -3.55 -48.49
N PRO A 250 -17.49 -3.80 -49.80
CA PRO A 250 -18.22 -4.94 -50.33
C PRO A 250 -17.51 -6.29 -50.13
#